data_AF-A0A4V3AU30-F1
#
_entry.id   AF-A0A4V3AU30-F1
#
_cell.length_a   1.000
_cell.length_b   1.000
_cell.length_c   1.000
_cell.angle_alpha   90.00
_cell.angle_beta   90.00
_cell.angle_gamma   90.00
#
_symmetry.space_group_name_H-M   'P 1'
#
loop_
_entity.id
_entity.type
_entity.pdbx_description
1 polymer ?
#
loop_
_entity_poly.entity_id
_entity_poly.type
_entity_poly.pdbx_seq_one_letter_code
_entity_poly.pdbx_strand_id
1 'polypeptide(L)'
;MQLNSPQASNIHITAKNNVLVNGGGSFTEWSANGIKSGTKGTWTEHAAAHTSLGPLSRPVELPELPRKSISPEQIGQRVGLSK
;
A
#
# COMPACT_ATOMS: atom_id res chain seq x y z
N MET A 1 42.42 -6.77 27.88
CA MET A 1 42.00 -5.50 27.24
C MET A 1 40.80 -5.79 26.38
N GLN A 2 39.63 -5.27 26.73
CA GLN A 2 38.40 -5.44 25.95
C GLN A 2 38.27 -4.19 25.05
N LEU A 3 38.27 -4.40 23.73
CA LEU A 3 38.22 -3.31 22.75
C LEU A 3 36.77 -2.92 22.54
N ASN A 4 36.35 -1.82 23.17
CA ASN A 4 35.01 -1.26 23.00
C ASN A 4 34.93 -0.66 21.58
N SER A 5 34.34 -1.39 20.64
CA SER A 5 34.15 -0.88 19.28
C SER A 5 33.11 0.25 19.31
N PRO A 6 33.36 1.43 18.72
CA PRO A 6 32.38 2.51 18.71
C PRO A 6 31.11 2.06 17.95
N GLN A 7 29.98 1.99 18.65
CA GLN A 7 28.66 1.80 18.04
C GLN A 7 27.97 3.15 17.84
N ALA A 8 27.37 3.36 16.67
CA ALA A 8 26.47 4.48 16.46
C ALA A 8 25.18 4.24 17.25
N SER A 9 24.73 5.23 18.03
CA SER A 9 23.44 5.15 18.72
C SER A 9 22.26 5.18 17.74
N ASN A 10 22.39 5.91 16.63
CA ASN A 10 21.38 6.01 15.58
C ASN A 10 22.05 6.04 14.19
N ILE A 11 21.43 5.40 13.20
CA ILE A 11 21.85 5.45 11.79
C ILE A 11 20.68 6.01 10.96
N HIS A 12 20.91 7.15 10.32
CA HIS A 12 19.94 7.78 9.41
C HIS A 12 20.44 7.64 7.98
N ILE A 13 19.69 6.94 7.13
CA ILE A 13 19.98 6.80 5.70
C ILE A 13 18.95 7.61 4.93
N THR A 14 19.40 8.67 4.25
CA THR A 14 18.53 9.56 3.48
C THR A 14 19.02 9.64 2.05
N ALA A 15 18.11 9.58 1.09
CA ALA A 15 18.41 9.71 -0.32
C ALA A 15 17.29 10.47 -1.04
N LYS A 16 17.65 11.20 -2.10
CA LYS A 16 16.68 12.01 -2.86
C LYS A 16 15.62 11.16 -3.58
N ASN A 17 16.03 10.01 -4.09
CA ASN A 17 15.19 9.18 -4.96
C ASN A 17 14.85 7.84 -4.28
N ASN A 18 15.87 7.08 -3.90
CA ASN A 18 15.72 5.76 -3.29
C ASN A 18 16.93 5.37 -2.43
N VAL A 19 16.70 4.44 -1.50
CA VAL A 19 17.75 3.71 -0.77
C VAL A 19 17.75 2.27 -1.28
N LEU A 20 18.89 1.80 -1.81
CA LEU A 20 19.09 0.43 -2.25
C LEU A 20 20.15 -0.24 -1.37
N VAL A 21 19.75 -1.28 -0.64
CA VAL A 21 20.67 -2.17 0.08
C VAL A 21 20.75 -3.47 -0.71
N ASN A 22 21.95 -3.88 -1.13
CA ASN A 22 22.14 -5.07 -1.97
C ASN A 22 23.34 -5.92 -1.52
N GLY A 23 23.33 -7.20 -1.92
CA GLY A 23 24.42 -8.14 -1.68
C GLY A 23 24.05 -9.56 -2.09
N GLY A 24 24.98 -10.31 -2.68
CA GLY A 24 24.77 -11.73 -3.02
C GLY A 24 23.62 -12.02 -4.00
N GLY A 25 23.14 -11.01 -4.75
CA GLY A 25 21.97 -11.12 -5.63
C GLY A 25 20.63 -10.83 -4.95
N SER A 26 20.63 -10.42 -3.68
CA SER A 26 19.47 -9.94 -2.95
C SER A 26 19.48 -8.43 -2.81
N PHE A 27 18.30 -7.83 -2.65
CA PHE A 27 18.14 -6.40 -2.44
C PHE A 27 16.88 -6.06 -1.64
N THR A 28 16.91 -4.86 -1.03
CA THR A 28 15.71 -4.10 -0.67
C THR A 28 15.86 -2.67 -1.18
N GLU A 29 14.81 -2.16 -1.79
CA GLU A 29 14.71 -0.81 -2.32
C GLU A 29 13.58 -0.06 -1.60
N TRP A 30 13.88 1.13 -1.10
CA TRP A 30 12.92 2.03 -0.47
C TRP A 30 12.79 3.30 -1.30
N SER A 31 11.59 3.58 -1.81
CA SER A 31 11.31 4.72 -2.68
C SER A 31 9.96 5.37 -2.33
N ALA A 32 9.65 6.49 -2.97
CA ALA A 32 8.33 7.13 -2.86
C ALA A 32 7.17 6.21 -3.29
N ASN A 33 7.43 5.19 -4.11
CA ASN A 33 6.40 4.24 -4.58
C ASN A 33 6.20 3.05 -3.62
N GLY A 34 7.06 2.89 -2.61
CA GLY A 34 6.98 1.81 -1.63
C GLY A 34 8.32 1.10 -1.40
N ILE A 35 8.22 -0.05 -0.73
CA ILE A 35 9.33 -0.93 -0.38
C ILE A 35 9.26 -2.18 -1.24
N LYS A 36 10.37 -2.53 -1.89
CA LYS A 36 10.49 -3.73 -2.70
C LYS A 36 11.69 -4.55 -2.24
N SER A 37 11.46 -5.83 -1.95
CA SER A 37 12.51 -6.79 -1.64
C SER A 37 12.60 -7.85 -2.72
N GLY A 38 13.81 -8.34 -2.99
CA GLY A 38 14.05 -9.45 -3.91
C GLY A 38 15.28 -10.25 -3.50
N THR A 39 15.25 -11.56 -3.74
CA THR A 39 16.36 -12.48 -3.47
C THR A 39 16.37 -13.57 -4.53
N LYS A 40 17.56 -14.10 -4.85
CA LYS A 40 17.69 -15.29 -5.70
C LYS A 40 17.28 -16.57 -4.98
N GLY A 41 17.43 -16.60 -3.67
CA GLY A 41 17.14 -17.75 -2.82
C GLY A 41 15.83 -17.62 -2.06
N THR A 42 15.63 -18.48 -1.08
CA THR A 42 14.50 -18.39 -0.16
C THR A 42 14.56 -17.10 0.66
N TRP A 43 13.43 -16.41 0.79
CA TRP A 43 13.25 -15.37 1.79
C TRP A 43 12.69 -16.00 3.07
N THR A 44 13.47 -15.97 4.14
CA THR A 44 13.06 -16.45 5.47
C THR A 44 12.88 -15.25 6.39
N GLU A 45 11.69 -15.10 6.96
CA GLU A 45 11.37 -14.11 7.99
C GLU A 45 11.07 -14.82 9.31
N HIS A 46 11.58 -14.28 10.42
CA HIS A 46 11.28 -14.77 11.76
C HIS A 46 10.63 -13.63 12.55
N ALA A 47 9.31 -13.71 12.75
CA ALA A 47 8.54 -12.72 13.49
C ALA A 47 7.56 -13.40 14.45
N ALA A 48 7.24 -12.72 15.56
CA ALA A 48 6.20 -13.16 16.47
C ALA A 48 4.78 -12.99 15.87
N ALA A 49 4.61 -12.04 14.95
CA ALA A 49 3.38 -11.83 14.18
C ALA A 49 3.68 -11.05 12.88
N HIS A 50 2.90 -11.32 11.83
CA HIS A 50 2.82 -10.47 10.65
C HIS A 50 1.44 -9.81 10.63
N THR A 51 1.39 -8.48 10.56
CA THR A 51 0.14 -7.72 10.47
C THR A 51 0.12 -6.93 9.16
N SER A 52 -1.02 -6.96 8.48
CA SER A 52 -1.28 -6.12 7.31
C SER A 52 -2.45 -5.22 7.67
N LEU A 53 -2.18 -3.92 7.88
CA LEU A 53 -3.20 -2.95 8.31
C LEU A 53 -4.14 -2.50 7.17
N GLY A 54 -4.12 -3.20 6.03
CA GLY A 54 -4.77 -2.74 4.80
C GLY A 54 -4.16 -1.44 4.27
N PRO A 55 -4.72 -0.87 3.19
CA PRO A 55 -4.36 0.47 2.75
C PRO A 55 -4.65 1.49 3.86
N LEU A 56 -3.84 2.53 3.96
CA LEU A 56 -4.19 3.70 4.77
C LEU A 56 -5.57 4.19 4.33
N SER A 57 -6.57 4.10 5.21
CA SER A 57 -7.89 4.67 4.97
C SER A 57 -7.72 6.16 4.68
N ARG A 58 -8.01 6.55 3.45
CA ARG A 58 -8.12 7.94 3.01
C ARG A 58 -9.59 8.21 2.69
N PRO A 59 -10.11 9.41 2.98
CA PRO A 59 -11.45 9.79 2.55
C PRO A 59 -11.59 9.54 1.04
N VAL A 60 -12.62 8.80 0.65
CA VAL A 60 -12.98 8.64 -0.76
C VAL A 60 -13.77 9.88 -1.17
N GLU A 61 -13.23 10.69 -2.08
CA GLU A 61 -14.01 11.69 -2.79
C GLU A 61 -14.91 10.96 -3.78
N LEU A 62 -16.19 10.78 -3.43
CA LEU A 62 -17.18 10.24 -4.34
C LEU A 62 -17.58 11.32 -5.34
N PRO A 63 -17.37 11.13 -6.66
CA PRO A 63 -17.91 12.07 -7.64
C PRO A 63 -19.44 12.09 -7.54
N GLU A 64 -20.04 13.28 -7.67
CA GLU A 64 -21.50 13.39 -7.77
C GLU A 64 -21.96 12.67 -9.03
N LEU A 65 -22.65 11.55 -8.85
CA LEU A 65 -23.25 10.83 -9.97
C LEU A 65 -24.45 11.63 -10.49
N PRO A 66 -24.61 11.78 -11.82
CA PRO A 66 -25.78 12.41 -12.40
C PRO A 66 -27.04 11.70 -11.93
N ARG A 67 -27.85 12.38 -11.14
CA ARG A 67 -29.14 11.83 -10.71
C ARG A 67 -30.08 11.89 -11.91
N LYS A 68 -30.34 10.75 -12.55
CA LYS A 68 -31.36 10.68 -13.60
C LYS A 68 -32.71 10.93 -12.94
N SER A 69 -33.29 12.11 -13.16
CA SER A 69 -34.67 12.38 -12.80
C SER A 69 -35.55 11.45 -13.62
N ILE A 70 -36.29 10.58 -12.95
CA ILE A 70 -37.33 9.77 -13.59
C ILE A 70 -38.48 10.74 -13.85
N SER A 71 -38.85 10.94 -15.11
CA SER A 71 -40.02 11.76 -15.42
C SER A 71 -41.30 11.03 -14.97
N PRO A 72 -42.34 11.75 -14.52
CA PRO A 72 -43.61 11.13 -14.12
C PRO A 72 -44.20 10.17 -15.16
N GLU A 73 -43.93 10.42 -16.45
CA GLU A 73 -44.32 9.58 -17.58
C GLU A 73 -43.77 8.14 -17.49
N GLN A 74 -42.55 7.97 -16.96
CA GLN A 74 -41.91 6.66 -16.81
C GLN A 74 -42.45 5.86 -15.61
N ILE A 75 -43.09 6.53 -14.65
CA ILE A 75 -43.75 5.86 -13.50
C ILE A 75 -45.04 5.16 -13.96
N GLY A 76 -45.77 5.77 -14.91
CA GLY A 76 -47.02 5.23 -15.46
C GLY A 76 -46.87 3.91 -16.23
N GLN A 77 -45.70 3.61 -16.80
CA GLN A 77 -45.47 2.37 -17.54
C GLN A 77 -45.21 1.14 -16.65
N ARG A 78 -44.92 1.31 -15.36
CA ARG A 78 -44.65 0.17 -14.44
C ARG A 78 -45.89 -0.38 -13.74
N VAL A 79 -47.04 0.30 -13.84
CA VAL A 79 -48.32 -0.14 -13.26
C VAL A 79 -49.20 -0.91 -14.26
N GLY A 80 -48.72 -1.12 -15.49
CA GLY A 80 -49.45 -1.77 -16.59
C GLY A 80 -49.24 -3.28 -16.74
N LEU A 81 -48.73 -4.02 -15.73
CA LEU A 81 -48.80 -5.49 -15.77
C LEU A 81 -50.17 -5.93 -15.22
N SER A 82 -51.17 -5.98 -16.10
CA SER A 82 -52.44 -6.65 -15.84
C SER A 82 -52.55 -7.96 -16.60
N LYS A 83 -52.73 -9.03 -15.82
CA LYS A 83 -53.14 -10.42 -16.12
C LYS A 83 -52.09 -11.37 -16.68
#